data_AF-A0A3A9FIX4-F1
#
_entry.id   AF-A0A3A9FIX4-F1
#
_cell.length_a   1.000
_cell.length_b   1.000
_cell.length_c   1.000
_cell.angle_alpha   90.00
_cell.angle_beta   90.00
_cell.angle_gamma   90.00
#
_symmetry.space_group_name_H-M   'P 1'
#
loop_
_entity.id
_entity.type
_entity.pdbx_description
1 polymer ?
#
loop_
_entity_poly.entity_id
_entity_poly.type
_entity_poly.pdbx_seq_one_letter_code
_entity_poly.pdbx_strand_id
1 'polypeptide(L)'
;MGFRMIPPKRVRKVKTKNGQEVLRRLEEYLESAAVTGEPIEILCGFWKDQQDAITYQELRQAVKEGSVSQELLRLWQQDYSILVEGTLSKLWTDAITAGPAGQPILDGIAFELNMQTSGILNWIRERGAEFVTASTKDQKDAIAALLTKKMRDGHTVDELSRLIRPCIGLTEGDAKAAVKFYDSIVATLKKDHPRMKPESIRRKALDATQKYAERKHRARAMTIAQTESAFAYNRGADEGIRQAQEQNLLGKCKKRWNTSGDDQVCKLCASLDGVEIDMDSDFEIGGKLLFNGQHLLPPAHPRCACAVEYIEVSPPAFLGAGGADDFQTGENAGTNMQKLGEIDPEKTEEALEYYGDLFREDMVENVVVIDKAGNLYHAAGSSTSVSISGIDMAGASITHNHPLTNGIVSFGEEDFQFMKENPNIAKLQAVNKYYTYSAVPLDKIKEISYNEIYREALIHGMEAVGEDLQHLAMEALAEKGGVIYARKAVK
;
A
#
# COMPACT_ATOMS: atom_id res chain seq x y z
N MET A 1 -28.63 -24.00 -44.66
CA MET A 1 -29.00 -22.99 -43.64
C MET A 1 -28.01 -23.13 -42.50
N GLY A 2 -27.09 -22.17 -42.34
CA GLY A 2 -26.12 -22.21 -41.24
C GLY A 2 -26.79 -21.76 -39.95
N PHE A 3 -26.81 -22.60 -38.93
CA PHE A 3 -27.26 -22.22 -37.59
C PHE A 3 -26.32 -21.14 -37.05
N ARG A 4 -26.82 -19.91 -36.96
CA ARG A 4 -26.16 -18.82 -36.23
C ARG A 4 -26.26 -19.16 -34.75
N MET A 5 -25.18 -19.69 -34.16
CA MET A 5 -25.06 -19.77 -32.70
C MET A 5 -24.93 -18.34 -32.17
N ILE A 6 -26.05 -17.79 -31.71
CA ILE A 6 -26.08 -16.52 -30.99
C ILE A 6 -25.52 -16.81 -29.59
N PRO A 7 -24.48 -16.10 -29.12
CA PRO A 7 -24.00 -16.25 -27.76
C PRO A 7 -25.16 -16.07 -26.78
N PRO A 8 -25.28 -16.87 -25.72
CA PRO A 8 -26.35 -16.69 -24.74
C PRO A 8 -26.30 -15.24 -24.24
N LYS A 9 -27.43 -14.52 -24.34
CA LYS A 9 -27.57 -13.19 -23.74
C LYS A 9 -27.28 -13.36 -22.25
N ARG A 10 -26.34 -12.56 -21.72
CA ARG A 10 -26.08 -12.51 -20.28
C ARG A 10 -27.40 -12.21 -19.57
N VAL A 11 -27.84 -13.13 -18.73
CA VAL A 11 -29.01 -12.90 -17.87
C VAL A 11 -28.56 -11.88 -16.83
N ARG A 12 -29.14 -10.68 -16.86
CA ARG A 12 -28.88 -9.65 -15.85
C ARG A 12 -29.34 -10.20 -14.49
N LYS A 13 -28.42 -10.35 -13.54
CA LYS A 13 -28.78 -10.70 -12.15
C LYS A 13 -29.59 -9.54 -11.57
N VAL A 14 -30.69 -9.86 -10.87
CA VAL A 14 -31.50 -8.84 -10.19
C VAL A 14 -30.68 -8.30 -9.02
N LYS A 15 -30.38 -7.00 -9.03
CA LYS A 15 -29.60 -6.36 -7.97
C LYS A 15 -30.43 -6.13 -6.72
N THR A 16 -29.79 -6.25 -5.56
CA THR A 16 -30.38 -5.79 -4.30
C THR A 16 -30.45 -4.27 -4.28
N LYS A 17 -31.40 -3.72 -3.52
CA LYS A 17 -31.51 -2.26 -3.32
C LYS A 17 -30.23 -1.69 -2.71
N ASN A 18 -29.64 -2.40 -1.75
CA ASN A 18 -28.39 -2.00 -1.10
C ASN A 18 -27.20 -2.07 -2.06
N GLY A 19 -27.08 -3.12 -2.88
CA GLY A 19 -26.04 -3.21 -3.90
C GLY A 19 -26.11 -2.09 -4.96
N GLN A 20 -27.32 -1.63 -5.33
CA GLN A 20 -27.49 -0.45 -6.17
C GLN A 20 -27.04 0.83 -5.47
N GLU A 21 -27.39 0.98 -4.19
CA GLU A 21 -27.07 2.16 -3.41
C GLU A 21 -25.57 2.32 -3.14
N VAL A 22 -24.86 1.22 -2.81
CA VAL A 22 -23.40 1.24 -2.62
C VAL A 22 -22.70 1.68 -3.92
N LEU A 23 -23.15 1.16 -5.08
CA LEU A 23 -22.59 1.56 -6.38
C LEU A 23 -22.84 3.04 -6.68
N ARG A 24 -24.06 3.53 -6.41
CA ARG A 24 -24.42 4.94 -6.62
C ARG A 24 -23.53 5.86 -5.78
N ARG A 25 -23.32 5.55 -4.50
CA ARG A 25 -22.49 6.36 -3.60
C ARG A 25 -21.01 6.36 -4.02
N LEU A 26 -20.47 5.22 -4.46
CA LEU A 26 -19.12 5.17 -5.02
C LEU A 26 -19.01 5.99 -6.31
N GLU A 27 -19.96 5.85 -7.23
CA GLU A 27 -19.98 6.58 -8.50
C GLU A 27 -20.02 8.10 -8.26
N GLU A 28 -20.90 8.57 -7.37
CA GLU A 28 -20.97 9.99 -6.97
C GLU A 28 -19.66 10.49 -6.37
N TYR A 29 -18.97 9.68 -5.57
CA TYR A 29 -17.66 10.04 -5.04
C TYR A 29 -16.60 10.13 -6.15
N LEU A 30 -16.55 9.14 -7.06
CA LEU A 30 -15.57 9.09 -8.14
C LEU A 30 -15.78 10.17 -9.21
N GLU A 31 -17.01 10.67 -9.37
CA GLU A 31 -17.35 11.79 -10.26
C GLU A 31 -17.23 13.16 -9.57
N SER A 32 -16.95 13.18 -8.26
CA SER A 32 -16.78 14.42 -7.53
C SER A 32 -15.50 15.17 -7.92
N ALA A 33 -15.50 16.48 -7.69
CA ALA A 33 -14.32 17.32 -7.91
C ALA A 33 -13.10 16.89 -7.08
N ALA A 34 -13.31 16.17 -5.97
CA ALA A 34 -12.24 15.61 -5.15
C ALA A 34 -11.41 14.56 -5.91
N VAL A 35 -11.99 13.90 -6.92
CA VAL A 35 -11.32 12.89 -7.74
C VAL A 35 -11.02 13.43 -9.14
N THR A 36 -11.97 14.13 -9.77
CA THR A 36 -11.84 14.56 -11.18
C THR A 36 -11.27 15.97 -11.37
N GLY A 37 -11.02 16.70 -10.29
CA GLY A 37 -10.50 18.08 -10.33
C GLY A 37 -9.00 18.16 -10.10
N GLU A 38 -8.63 18.76 -8.97
CA GLU A 38 -7.25 19.07 -8.56
C GLU A 38 -6.25 17.91 -8.75
N PRO A 39 -6.54 16.65 -8.37
CA PRO A 39 -5.58 15.56 -8.52
C PRO A 39 -5.12 15.32 -9.97
N ILE A 40 -6.02 15.46 -10.94
CA ILE A 40 -5.69 15.27 -12.36
C ILE A 40 -4.77 16.39 -12.85
N GLU A 41 -5.04 17.62 -12.44
CA GLU A 41 -4.24 18.78 -12.79
C GLU A 41 -2.82 18.66 -12.23
N ILE A 42 -2.70 18.27 -10.96
CA ILE A 42 -1.42 18.03 -10.30
C ILE A 42 -0.64 16.91 -11.01
N LEU A 43 -1.28 15.77 -11.32
CA LEU A 43 -0.62 14.67 -12.02
C LEU A 43 -0.12 15.09 -13.42
N CYS A 44 -0.91 15.87 -14.16
CA CYS A 44 -0.49 16.40 -15.45
C CYS A 44 0.68 17.40 -15.30
N GLY A 45 0.61 18.28 -14.31
CA GLY A 45 1.67 19.24 -13.98
C GLY A 45 2.96 18.53 -13.58
N PHE A 46 2.88 17.50 -12.74
CA PHE A 46 4.00 16.68 -12.30
C PHE A 46 4.82 16.13 -13.48
N TRP A 47 4.18 15.48 -14.46
CA TRP A 47 4.93 14.98 -15.62
C TRP A 47 5.44 16.11 -16.50
N LYS A 48 4.73 17.24 -16.57
CA LYS A 48 5.20 18.43 -17.29
C LYS A 48 6.47 18.99 -16.65
N ASP A 49 6.54 19.04 -15.32
CA ASP A 49 7.72 19.48 -14.58
C ASP A 49 8.90 18.53 -14.82
N GLN A 50 8.68 17.21 -14.78
CA GLN A 50 9.71 16.23 -15.14
C GLN A 50 10.21 16.39 -16.59
N GLN A 51 9.30 16.69 -17.53
CA GLN A 51 9.64 16.96 -18.93
C GLN A 51 10.49 18.22 -19.09
N ASP A 52 10.27 19.23 -18.25
CA ASP A 52 10.97 20.51 -18.33
C ASP A 52 12.30 20.48 -17.58
N ALA A 53 12.38 19.73 -16.47
CA ALA A 53 13.57 19.54 -15.65
C ALA A 53 14.69 18.79 -16.39
N ILE A 54 14.34 17.75 -17.17
CA ILE A 54 15.36 17.01 -17.92
C ILE A 54 15.97 17.88 -19.02
N THR A 55 17.29 17.91 -19.12
CA THR A 55 18.01 18.71 -20.11
C THR A 55 18.06 18.00 -21.47
N TYR A 56 18.30 18.78 -22.54
CA TYR A 56 18.53 18.21 -23.86
C TYR A 56 19.79 17.34 -23.90
N GLN A 57 20.83 17.69 -23.14
CA GLN A 57 22.08 16.94 -23.08
C GLN A 57 21.88 15.55 -22.47
N GLU A 58 21.13 15.45 -21.37
CA GLU A 58 20.79 14.17 -20.73
C GLU A 58 19.98 13.27 -21.65
N LEU A 59 18.98 13.81 -22.35
CA LEU A 59 18.21 13.06 -23.34
C LEU A 59 19.10 12.53 -24.47
N ARG A 60 20.00 13.34 -25.01
CA ARG A 60 20.95 12.89 -26.04
C ARG A 60 21.86 11.80 -25.52
N GLN A 61 22.30 11.90 -24.26
CA GLN A 61 23.17 10.90 -23.65
C GLN A 61 22.43 9.57 -23.49
N ALA A 62 21.22 9.58 -22.95
CA ALA A 62 20.37 8.40 -22.85
C ALA A 62 20.13 7.75 -24.23
N VAL A 63 19.94 8.58 -25.26
CA VAL A 63 19.79 8.14 -26.65
C VAL A 63 21.07 7.52 -27.22
N LYS A 64 22.26 7.99 -26.83
CA LYS A 64 23.54 7.40 -27.27
C LYS A 64 23.82 6.08 -26.56
N GLU A 65 23.55 6.02 -25.27
CA GLU A 65 23.77 4.84 -24.42
C GLU A 65 22.70 3.76 -24.63
N GLY A 66 21.53 4.13 -25.12
CA GLY A 66 20.40 3.21 -25.28
C GLY A 66 19.66 2.92 -23.98
N SER A 67 20.00 3.61 -22.89
CA SER A 67 19.40 3.47 -21.56
C SER A 67 19.33 4.82 -20.86
N VAL A 68 18.42 4.96 -19.90
CA VAL A 68 18.43 6.08 -18.94
C VAL A 68 19.47 5.82 -17.84
N SER A 69 20.11 6.87 -17.32
CA SER A 69 21.10 6.73 -16.25
C SER A 69 20.44 6.35 -14.93
N GLN A 70 21.22 5.70 -14.04
CA GLN A 70 20.74 5.37 -12.69
C GLN A 70 20.39 6.62 -11.88
N GLU A 71 21.15 7.70 -12.06
CA GLU A 71 20.88 8.98 -11.38
C GLU A 71 19.53 9.58 -11.80
N LEU A 72 19.19 9.55 -13.09
CA LEU A 72 17.90 10.03 -13.56
C LEU A 72 16.73 9.18 -13.01
N LEU A 73 16.93 7.86 -12.90
CA LEU A 73 15.94 6.97 -12.28
C LEU A 73 15.75 7.28 -10.80
N ARG A 74 16.84 7.57 -10.07
CA ARG A 74 16.81 7.95 -8.65
C ARG A 74 16.06 9.26 -8.45
N LEU A 75 16.30 10.26 -9.29
CA LEU A 75 15.58 11.54 -9.26
C LEU A 75 14.08 11.34 -9.50
N TRP A 76 13.70 10.56 -10.51
CA TRP A 76 12.27 10.26 -10.74
C TRP A 76 11.62 9.52 -9.60
N GLN A 77 12.32 8.57 -8.97
CA GLN A 77 11.82 7.89 -7.78
C GLN A 77 11.57 8.88 -6.64
N GLN A 78 12.47 9.83 -6.42
CA GLN A 78 12.31 10.90 -5.43
C GLN A 78 11.12 11.81 -5.76
N ASP A 79 10.96 12.21 -7.02
CA ASP A 79 9.82 13.01 -7.47
C ASP A 79 8.49 12.29 -7.19
N TYR A 80 8.41 10.99 -7.50
CA TYR A 80 7.21 10.19 -7.23
C TYR A 80 6.93 10.06 -5.73
N SER A 81 7.95 9.96 -4.87
CA SER A 81 7.77 9.97 -3.42
C SER A 81 7.13 11.27 -2.93
N ILE A 82 7.57 12.42 -3.47
CA ILE A 82 7.00 13.73 -3.14
C ILE A 82 5.54 13.84 -3.61
N LEU A 83 5.25 13.35 -4.82
CA LEU A 83 3.88 13.29 -5.35
C LEU A 83 2.96 12.45 -4.45
N VAL A 84 3.47 11.31 -3.95
CA VAL A 84 2.73 10.45 -3.03
C VAL A 84 2.45 11.18 -1.73
N GLU A 85 3.49 11.70 -1.07
CA GLU A 85 3.39 12.38 0.23
C GLU A 85 2.43 13.58 0.19
N GLY A 86 2.47 14.38 -0.89
CA GLY A 86 1.64 15.58 -1.01
C GLY A 86 0.23 15.33 -1.56
N THR A 87 0.09 14.57 -2.64
CA THR A 87 -1.18 14.48 -3.39
C THR A 87 -1.89 13.16 -3.20
N LEU A 88 -1.22 12.02 -3.38
CA LEU A 88 -1.89 10.73 -3.34
C LEU A 88 -2.27 10.31 -1.92
N SER A 89 -1.43 10.60 -0.92
CA SER A 89 -1.77 10.34 0.48
C SER A 89 -3.03 11.09 0.90
N LYS A 90 -3.19 12.35 0.49
CA LYS A 90 -4.42 13.13 0.71
C LYS A 90 -5.61 12.48 -0.01
N LEU A 91 -5.46 12.18 -1.29
CA LEU A 91 -6.51 11.51 -2.10
C LEU A 91 -6.99 10.21 -1.45
N TRP A 92 -6.06 9.37 -0.97
CA TRP A 92 -6.38 8.11 -0.30
C TRP A 92 -7.05 8.34 1.05
N THR A 93 -6.58 9.30 1.85
CA THR A 93 -7.16 9.64 3.15
C THR A 93 -8.61 10.10 3.01
N ASP A 94 -8.87 10.99 2.04
CA ASP A 94 -10.21 11.49 1.74
C ASP A 94 -11.13 10.35 1.28
N ALA A 95 -10.64 9.45 0.43
CA ALA A 95 -11.39 8.31 -0.08
C ALA A 95 -11.69 7.27 1.01
N ILE A 96 -10.70 6.92 1.84
CA ILE A 96 -10.87 6.02 2.98
C ILE A 96 -11.93 6.58 3.94
N THR A 97 -11.85 7.87 4.26
CA THR A 97 -12.81 8.54 5.14
C THR A 97 -14.23 8.51 4.58
N ALA A 98 -14.38 8.64 3.26
CA ALA A 98 -15.68 8.60 2.58
C ALA A 98 -16.26 7.17 2.45
N GLY A 99 -15.42 6.13 2.53
CA GLY A 99 -15.80 4.73 2.34
C GLY A 99 -16.96 4.24 3.22
N PRO A 100 -16.91 4.43 4.56
CA PRO A 100 -17.98 4.00 5.46
C PRO A 100 -19.33 4.63 5.15
N ALA A 101 -19.37 5.92 4.80
CA ALA A 101 -20.60 6.61 4.40
C ALA A 101 -21.19 6.03 3.09
N GLY A 102 -20.38 5.30 2.31
CA GLY A 102 -20.81 4.51 1.16
C GLY A 102 -21.64 3.27 1.48
N GLN A 103 -21.73 2.88 2.77
CA GLN A 103 -22.33 1.63 3.19
C GLN A 103 -23.70 1.84 3.85
N PRO A 104 -24.83 1.45 3.20
CA PRO A 104 -26.17 1.62 3.76
C PRO A 104 -26.40 0.91 5.09
N ILE A 105 -25.62 -0.13 5.38
CA ILE A 105 -25.70 -0.86 6.66
C ILE A 105 -25.26 -0.01 7.86
N LEU A 106 -24.50 1.06 7.62
CA LEU A 106 -24.09 2.03 8.64
C LEU A 106 -25.04 3.23 8.72
N ASP A 107 -26.07 3.31 7.87
CA ASP A 107 -27.00 4.43 7.88
C ASP A 107 -27.79 4.46 9.20
N GLY A 108 -27.73 5.60 9.90
CA GLY A 108 -28.41 5.78 11.18
C GLY A 108 -27.66 5.19 12.39
N ILE A 109 -26.48 4.60 12.19
CA ILE A 109 -25.57 4.22 13.27
C ILE A 109 -24.63 5.39 13.57
N ALA A 110 -24.49 5.74 14.85
CA ALA A 110 -23.50 6.72 15.28
C ALA A 110 -22.10 6.08 15.26
N PHE A 111 -21.47 6.08 14.09
CA PHE A 111 -20.15 5.50 13.84
C PHE A 111 -19.20 6.56 13.29
N GLU A 112 -17.98 6.61 13.83
CA GLU A 112 -16.88 7.40 13.30
C GLU A 112 -15.69 6.49 13.02
N LEU A 113 -15.10 6.63 11.83
CA LEU A 113 -13.93 5.89 11.43
C LEU A 113 -12.69 6.43 12.15
N ASN A 114 -11.96 5.56 12.84
CA ASN A 114 -10.65 5.88 13.38
C ASN A 114 -9.58 5.70 12.31
N MET A 115 -9.03 6.81 11.81
CA MET A 115 -7.95 6.83 10.81
C MET A 115 -6.56 6.47 11.38
N GLN A 116 -6.43 6.36 12.69
CA GLN A 116 -5.17 6.09 13.38
C GLN A 116 -4.94 4.60 13.66
N THR A 117 -5.76 3.70 13.09
CA THR A 117 -5.50 2.26 13.19
C THR A 117 -4.28 1.87 12.36
N SER A 118 -3.50 0.92 12.87
CA SER A 118 -2.33 0.38 12.15
C SER A 118 -2.73 -0.17 10.78
N GLY A 119 -3.94 -0.75 10.66
CA GLY A 119 -4.48 -1.26 9.39
C GLY A 119 -4.64 -0.22 8.28
N ILE A 120 -5.03 1.02 8.62
CA ILE A 120 -5.14 2.14 7.67
C ILE A 120 -3.76 2.72 7.38
N LEU A 121 -2.99 3.02 8.44
CA LEU A 121 -1.69 3.67 8.32
C LEU A 121 -0.69 2.82 7.53
N ASN A 122 -0.65 1.51 7.80
CA ASN A 122 0.21 0.58 7.07
C ASN A 122 -0.22 0.45 5.60
N TRP A 123 -1.53 0.39 5.33
CA TRP A 123 -2.02 0.33 3.97
C TRP A 123 -1.61 1.56 3.14
N ILE A 124 -1.74 2.78 3.70
CA ILE A 124 -1.33 4.02 3.02
C ILE A 124 0.18 4.00 2.75
N ARG A 125 0.99 3.58 3.72
CA ARG A 125 2.45 3.49 3.63
C ARG A 125 2.90 2.51 2.54
N GLU A 126 2.36 1.29 2.57
CA GLU A 126 2.66 0.23 1.61
C GLU A 126 2.21 0.63 0.20
N ARG A 127 0.98 1.16 0.06
CA ARG A 127 0.45 1.65 -1.21
C ARG A 127 1.33 2.75 -1.79
N GLY A 128 1.80 3.66 -0.94
CA GLY A 128 2.76 4.70 -1.32
C GLY A 128 4.05 4.13 -1.92
N ALA A 129 4.70 3.20 -1.21
CA ALA A 129 5.94 2.58 -1.66
C ALA A 129 5.76 1.77 -2.97
N GLU A 130 4.67 1.03 -3.08
CA GLU A 130 4.31 0.31 -4.30
C GLU A 130 4.09 1.25 -5.49
N PHE A 131 3.35 2.33 -5.28
CA PHE A 131 3.03 3.30 -6.33
C PHE A 131 4.30 3.96 -6.88
N VAL A 132 5.21 4.38 -6.00
CA VAL A 132 6.51 4.95 -6.39
C VAL A 132 7.29 3.94 -7.24
N THR A 133 7.41 2.70 -6.76
CA THR A 133 8.16 1.65 -7.44
C THR A 133 7.59 1.32 -8.81
N ALA A 134 6.27 1.14 -8.89
CA ALA A 134 5.56 0.83 -10.12
C ALA A 134 5.63 1.99 -11.14
N SER A 135 5.44 3.23 -10.69
CA SER A 135 5.44 4.40 -11.57
C SER A 135 6.83 4.72 -12.14
N THR A 136 7.88 4.59 -11.33
CA THR A 136 9.27 4.72 -11.80
C THR A 136 9.62 3.63 -12.81
N LYS A 137 9.17 2.39 -12.57
CA LYS A 137 9.36 1.29 -13.51
C LYS A 137 8.62 1.51 -14.82
N ASP A 138 7.34 1.89 -14.78
CA ASP A 138 6.54 2.19 -15.98
C ASP A 138 7.20 3.28 -16.83
N GLN A 139 7.73 4.32 -16.19
CA GLN A 139 8.43 5.40 -16.87
C GLN A 139 9.74 4.92 -17.51
N LYS A 140 10.53 4.12 -16.78
CA LYS A 140 11.74 3.49 -17.32
C LYS A 140 11.44 2.63 -18.54
N ASP A 141 10.43 1.78 -18.44
CA ASP A 141 10.03 0.86 -19.52
C ASP A 141 9.51 1.63 -20.74
N ALA A 142 8.76 2.72 -20.52
CA ALA A 142 8.30 3.60 -21.58
C ALA A 142 9.45 4.25 -22.34
N ILE A 143 10.45 4.80 -21.64
CA ILE A 143 11.61 5.41 -22.31
C ILE A 143 12.48 4.33 -22.97
N ALA A 144 12.70 3.18 -22.33
CA ALA A 144 13.46 2.06 -22.90
C ALA A 144 12.85 1.56 -24.21
N ALA A 145 11.51 1.52 -24.32
CA ALA A 145 10.82 1.17 -25.55
C ALA A 145 11.10 2.15 -26.70
N LEU A 146 11.25 3.45 -26.40
CA LEU A 146 11.61 4.47 -27.39
C LEU A 146 13.08 4.36 -27.81
N LEU A 147 13.96 4.07 -26.85
CA LEU A 147 15.40 3.90 -27.08
C LEU A 147 15.70 2.68 -27.95
N THR A 148 15.00 1.56 -27.72
CA THR A 148 15.12 0.33 -28.51
C THR A 148 14.74 0.54 -29.98
N LYS A 149 13.75 1.40 -30.25
CA LYS A 149 13.26 1.67 -31.61
C LYS A 149 14.29 2.41 -32.48
N LYS A 150 15.18 3.20 -31.88
CA LYS A 150 16.30 3.88 -32.56
C LYS A 150 17.19 2.92 -33.35
N MET A 151 17.41 1.72 -32.81
CA MET A 151 18.29 0.73 -33.43
C MET A 151 17.67 0.10 -34.68
N ARG A 152 16.34 0.20 -34.87
CA ARG A 152 15.63 -0.38 -36.01
C ARG A 152 15.29 0.63 -37.11
N ASP A 153 14.95 1.88 -36.78
CA ASP A 153 14.26 2.78 -37.72
C ASP A 153 15.07 4.02 -38.20
N GLY A 154 16.37 4.14 -37.85
CA GLY A 154 17.26 5.13 -38.48
C GLY A 154 17.07 6.60 -38.07
N HIS A 155 16.45 6.88 -36.92
CA HIS A 155 16.33 8.25 -36.39
C HIS A 155 17.69 8.80 -35.92
N THR A 156 17.91 10.11 -36.13
CA THR A 156 19.09 10.79 -35.56
C THR A 156 18.96 10.92 -34.03
N VAL A 157 20.10 11.07 -33.33
CA VAL A 157 20.12 11.32 -31.88
C VAL A 157 19.22 12.50 -31.50
N ASP A 158 19.28 13.57 -32.31
CA ASP A 158 18.57 14.82 -32.06
C ASP A 158 17.06 14.71 -32.32
N GLU A 159 16.65 13.87 -33.27
CA GLU A 159 15.23 13.58 -33.53
C GLU A 159 14.62 12.78 -32.38
N LEU A 160 15.29 11.70 -31.97
CA LEU A 160 14.76 10.85 -30.91
C LEU A 160 14.73 11.58 -29.56
N SER A 161 15.73 12.40 -29.25
CA SER A 161 15.74 13.20 -28.02
C SER A 161 14.53 14.12 -27.92
N ARG A 162 14.11 14.73 -29.05
CA ARG A 162 12.90 15.57 -29.10
C ARG A 162 11.60 14.77 -29.02
N LEU A 163 11.61 13.51 -29.46
CA LEU A 163 10.45 12.62 -29.38
C LEU A 163 10.28 11.98 -28.00
N ILE A 164 11.38 11.72 -27.29
CA ILE A 164 11.37 11.15 -25.94
C ILE A 164 10.77 12.12 -24.94
N ARG A 165 11.13 13.41 -24.99
CA ARG A 165 10.71 14.39 -23.98
C ARG A 165 9.18 14.40 -23.78
N PRO A 166 8.32 14.57 -24.80
CA PRO A 166 6.87 14.56 -24.61
C PRO A 166 6.30 13.24 -24.06
N CYS A 167 7.05 12.14 -24.16
CA CYS A 167 6.62 10.82 -23.71
C CYS A 167 6.98 10.52 -22.24
N ILE A 168 7.74 11.37 -21.57
CA ILE A 168 8.01 11.24 -20.12
C ILE A 168 6.68 11.36 -19.37
N GLY A 169 6.35 10.35 -18.56
CA GLY A 169 5.05 10.23 -17.91
C GLY A 169 4.01 9.41 -18.69
N LEU A 170 4.34 8.86 -19.86
CA LEU A 170 3.47 7.90 -20.55
C LEU A 170 3.76 6.47 -20.09
N THR A 171 2.78 5.60 -20.30
CA THR A 171 2.98 4.14 -20.22
C THR A 171 3.78 3.65 -21.42
N GLU A 172 4.37 2.46 -21.32
CA GLU A 172 5.10 1.84 -22.43
C GLU A 172 4.25 1.72 -23.71
N GLY A 173 2.99 1.31 -23.55
CA GLY A 173 2.04 1.18 -24.65
C GLY A 173 1.75 2.52 -25.33
N ASP A 174 1.50 3.57 -24.55
CA ASP A 174 1.22 4.91 -25.08
C ASP A 174 2.46 5.56 -25.71
N ALA A 175 3.65 5.35 -25.15
CA ALA A 175 4.91 5.80 -25.74
C ALA A 175 5.15 5.13 -27.10
N LYS A 176 4.97 3.81 -27.21
CA LYS A 176 5.03 3.08 -28.49
C LYS A 176 4.00 3.61 -29.50
N ALA A 177 2.78 3.89 -29.04
CA ALA A 177 1.73 4.46 -29.88
C ALA A 177 2.08 5.87 -30.36
N ALA A 178 2.69 6.70 -29.52
CA ALA A 178 3.15 8.04 -29.89
C ALA A 178 4.19 7.99 -31.02
N VAL A 179 5.14 7.06 -30.99
CA VAL A 179 6.08 6.92 -32.12
C VAL A 179 5.40 6.42 -33.39
N LYS A 180 4.51 5.42 -33.28
CA LYS A 180 3.75 4.97 -34.47
C LYS A 180 2.96 6.10 -35.10
N PHE A 181 2.37 6.97 -34.27
CA PHE A 181 1.68 8.16 -34.72
C PHE A 181 2.63 9.14 -35.42
N TYR A 182 3.80 9.42 -34.83
CA TYR A 182 4.84 10.22 -35.44
C TYR A 182 5.22 9.71 -36.84
N ASP A 183 5.56 8.42 -36.96
CA ASP A 183 5.97 7.81 -38.22
C ASP A 183 4.88 7.88 -39.29
N SER A 184 3.63 7.66 -38.88
CA SER A 184 2.47 7.73 -39.79
C SER A 184 2.30 9.14 -40.39
N ILE A 185 2.51 10.19 -39.59
CA ILE A 185 2.43 11.58 -40.04
C ILE A 185 3.59 11.88 -40.99
N VAL A 186 4.81 11.45 -40.65
CA VAL A 186 5.99 11.64 -41.50
C VAL A 186 5.77 10.97 -42.86
N ALA A 187 5.28 9.72 -42.88
CA ALA A 187 5.00 9.00 -44.12
C ALA A 187 3.92 9.67 -44.96
N THR A 188 2.82 10.10 -44.32
CA THR A 188 1.70 10.78 -44.99
C THR A 188 2.13 12.12 -45.59
N LEU A 189 2.81 12.97 -44.83
CA LEU A 189 3.28 14.27 -45.31
C LEU A 189 4.32 14.16 -46.43
N LYS A 190 5.20 13.15 -46.39
CA LYS A 190 6.14 12.87 -47.49
C LYS A 190 5.42 12.48 -48.78
N LYS A 191 4.36 11.69 -48.67
CA LYS A 191 3.55 11.24 -49.81
C LYS A 191 2.72 12.38 -50.41
N ASP A 192 2.00 13.11 -49.56
CA ASP A 192 1.03 14.11 -50.01
C ASP A 192 1.67 15.45 -50.37
N HIS A 193 2.86 15.74 -49.81
CA HIS A 193 3.62 16.95 -50.08
C HIS A 193 5.10 16.68 -50.42
N PRO A 194 5.42 16.09 -51.59
CA PRO A 194 6.80 15.69 -51.94
C PRO A 194 7.83 16.82 -51.98
N ARG A 195 7.38 18.07 -52.16
CA ARG A 195 8.24 19.27 -52.17
C ARG A 195 8.47 19.88 -50.79
N MET A 196 7.82 19.36 -49.74
CA MET A 196 7.97 19.87 -48.39
C MET A 196 9.35 19.48 -47.83
N LYS A 197 10.06 20.44 -47.23
CA LYS A 197 11.37 20.17 -46.61
C LYS A 197 11.24 19.10 -45.51
N PRO A 198 12.14 18.10 -45.44
CA PRO A 198 12.10 17.04 -44.42
C PRO A 198 12.03 17.58 -42.98
N GLU A 199 12.73 18.67 -42.69
CA GLU A 199 12.68 19.33 -41.37
C GLU A 199 11.28 19.86 -41.02
N SER A 200 10.56 20.42 -42.00
CA SER A 200 9.20 20.93 -41.80
C SER A 200 8.21 19.79 -41.52
N ILE A 201 8.37 18.67 -42.25
CA ILE A 201 7.59 17.44 -42.02
C ILE A 201 7.83 16.95 -40.59
N ARG A 202 9.10 16.85 -40.17
CA ARG A 202 9.47 16.39 -38.83
C ARG A 202 8.91 17.30 -37.73
N ARG A 203 9.02 18.62 -37.90
CA ARG A 203 8.45 19.59 -36.94
C ARG A 203 6.95 19.41 -36.78
N LYS A 204 6.20 19.33 -37.90
CA LYS A 204 4.75 19.11 -37.86
C LYS A 204 4.38 17.78 -37.20
N ALA A 205 5.14 16.72 -37.47
CA ALA A 205 4.94 15.42 -36.84
C ALA A 205 5.24 15.45 -35.33
N LEU A 206 6.29 16.17 -34.90
CA LEU A 206 6.61 16.38 -33.49
C LEU A 206 5.49 17.16 -32.78
N ASP A 207 5.05 18.30 -33.33
CA ASP A 207 3.98 19.12 -32.75
C ASP A 207 2.68 18.32 -32.57
N ALA A 208 2.31 17.52 -33.57
CA ALA A 208 1.13 16.65 -33.50
C ALA A 208 1.30 15.53 -32.47
N THR A 209 2.48 14.94 -32.37
CA THR A 209 2.79 13.88 -31.41
C THR A 209 2.82 14.41 -29.98
N GLN A 210 3.32 15.63 -29.77
CA GLN A 210 3.26 16.30 -28.46
C GLN A 210 1.81 16.47 -28.01
N LYS A 211 0.92 16.98 -28.88
CA LYS A 211 -0.51 17.09 -28.56
C LYS A 211 -1.16 15.74 -28.29
N TYR A 212 -0.72 14.68 -28.97
CA TYR A 212 -1.18 13.31 -28.69
C TYR A 212 -0.73 12.85 -27.30
N ALA A 213 0.55 13.05 -26.95
CA ALA A 213 1.09 12.70 -25.65
C ALA A 213 0.39 13.46 -24.52
N GLU A 214 0.13 14.76 -24.67
CA GLU A 214 -0.63 15.56 -23.70
C GLU A 214 -2.05 15.03 -23.46
N ARG A 215 -2.73 14.50 -24.48
CA ARG A 215 -4.03 13.83 -24.29
C ARG A 215 -3.90 12.52 -23.52
N LYS A 216 -2.81 11.78 -23.76
CA LYS A 216 -2.52 10.53 -23.08
C LYS A 216 -2.11 10.73 -21.62
N HIS A 217 -1.36 11.78 -21.31
CA HIS A 217 -1.07 12.20 -19.93
C HIS A 217 -2.36 12.47 -19.15
N ARG A 218 -3.28 13.27 -19.71
CA ARG A 218 -4.60 13.51 -19.10
C ARG A 218 -5.38 12.21 -18.88
N ALA A 219 -5.39 11.31 -19.87
CA ALA A 219 -6.05 10.02 -19.75
C ALA A 219 -5.41 9.12 -18.68
N ARG A 220 -4.08 9.15 -18.54
CA ARG A 220 -3.34 8.44 -17.49
C ARG A 220 -3.64 9.04 -16.12
N ALA A 221 -3.59 10.36 -15.97
CA ALA A 221 -3.93 11.06 -14.73
C ALA A 221 -5.34 10.70 -14.25
N MET A 222 -6.35 10.77 -15.13
CA MET A 222 -7.71 10.34 -14.81
C MET A 222 -7.75 8.86 -14.38
N THR A 223 -7.02 7.99 -15.07
CA THR A 223 -6.97 6.56 -14.72
C THR A 223 -6.39 6.33 -13.33
N ILE A 224 -5.30 7.02 -13.00
CA ILE A 224 -4.67 6.95 -11.68
C ILE A 224 -5.65 7.47 -10.63
N ALA A 225 -6.16 8.70 -10.78
CA ALA A 225 -7.08 9.30 -9.82
C ALA A 225 -8.29 8.39 -9.55
N GLN A 226 -8.98 7.91 -10.58
CA GLN A 226 -10.12 7.00 -10.40
C GLN A 226 -9.74 5.65 -9.76
N THR A 227 -8.64 5.03 -10.20
CA THR A 227 -8.28 3.69 -9.72
C THR A 227 -7.82 3.75 -8.26
N GLU A 228 -6.99 4.73 -7.93
CA GLU A 228 -6.47 4.94 -6.57
C GLU A 228 -7.58 5.36 -5.61
N SER A 229 -8.48 6.27 -6.01
CA SER A 229 -9.64 6.66 -5.21
C SER A 229 -10.62 5.52 -5.01
N ALA A 230 -10.92 4.75 -6.05
CA ALA A 230 -11.83 3.61 -5.92
C ALA A 230 -11.27 2.54 -4.97
N PHE A 231 -9.95 2.31 -5.01
CA PHE A 231 -9.31 1.35 -4.12
C PHE A 231 -9.37 1.82 -2.65
N ALA A 232 -8.93 3.05 -2.41
CA ALA A 232 -8.96 3.66 -1.08
C ALA A 232 -10.38 3.75 -0.50
N TYR A 233 -11.38 4.08 -1.33
CA TYR A 233 -12.78 4.12 -0.92
C TYR A 233 -13.30 2.75 -0.46
N ASN A 234 -13.06 1.71 -1.26
CA ASN A 234 -13.45 0.36 -0.88
C ASN A 234 -12.69 -0.13 0.36
N ARG A 235 -11.41 0.25 0.50
CA ARG A 235 -10.61 -0.03 1.70
C ARG A 235 -11.19 0.62 2.94
N GLY A 236 -11.57 1.89 2.86
CA GLY A 236 -12.23 2.59 3.95
C GLY A 236 -13.59 2.01 4.32
N ALA A 237 -14.35 1.55 3.33
CA ALA A 237 -15.60 0.84 3.59
C ALA A 237 -15.37 -0.48 4.34
N ASP A 238 -14.38 -1.30 3.94
CA ASP A 238 -14.03 -2.55 4.63
C ASP A 238 -13.60 -2.30 6.07
N GLU A 239 -12.67 -1.35 6.25
CA GLU A 239 -12.16 -0.99 7.56
C GLU A 239 -13.26 -0.40 8.46
N GLY A 240 -14.14 0.44 7.92
CA GLY A 240 -15.26 0.99 8.66
C GLY A 240 -16.22 -0.09 9.16
N ILE A 241 -16.47 -1.11 8.35
CA ILE A 241 -17.29 -2.25 8.77
C ILE A 241 -16.58 -3.04 9.86
N ARG A 242 -15.27 -3.30 9.74
CA ARG A 242 -14.49 -4.00 10.77
C ARG A 242 -14.51 -3.25 12.10
N GLN A 243 -14.25 -1.94 12.09
CA GLN A 243 -14.30 -1.10 13.30
C GLN A 243 -15.72 -1.04 13.90
N ALA A 244 -16.77 -1.01 13.06
CA ALA A 244 -18.14 -1.09 13.55
C ALA A 244 -18.46 -2.46 14.19
N GLN A 245 -17.88 -3.55 13.69
CA GLN A 245 -17.98 -4.87 14.32
C GLN A 245 -17.23 -4.91 15.67
N GLU A 246 -16.02 -4.34 15.74
CA GLU A 246 -15.24 -4.24 16.98
C GLU A 246 -15.96 -3.43 18.07
N GLN A 247 -16.70 -2.40 17.67
CA GLN A 247 -17.55 -1.60 18.55
C GLN A 247 -18.89 -2.28 18.88
N ASN A 248 -19.12 -3.53 18.45
CA ASN A 248 -20.38 -4.27 18.58
C ASN A 248 -21.60 -3.56 17.98
N LEU A 249 -21.38 -2.62 17.04
CA LEU A 249 -22.45 -1.94 16.31
C LEU A 249 -23.00 -2.82 15.17
N LEU A 250 -22.18 -3.72 14.65
CA LEU A 250 -22.52 -4.74 13.66
C LEU A 250 -22.10 -6.13 14.14
N GLY A 251 -22.89 -7.15 13.81
CA GLY A 251 -22.53 -8.54 14.04
C GLY A 251 -21.66 -9.11 12.93
N LYS A 252 -21.72 -10.43 12.69
CA LYS A 252 -20.88 -11.06 11.67
C LYS A 252 -21.35 -10.64 10.28
N CYS A 253 -20.43 -10.12 9.46
CA CYS A 253 -20.71 -9.70 8.09
C CYS A 253 -20.10 -10.65 7.04
N LYS A 254 -20.66 -10.59 5.82
CA LYS A 254 -20.08 -11.13 4.58
C LYS A 254 -19.91 -10.00 3.55
N LYS A 255 -18.96 -10.18 2.64
CA LYS A 255 -18.71 -9.28 1.50
C LYS A 255 -19.45 -9.81 0.27
N ARG A 256 -20.22 -8.95 -0.40
CA ARG A 256 -20.79 -9.22 -1.73
C ARG A 256 -20.22 -8.25 -2.75
N TRP A 257 -19.62 -8.77 -3.81
CA TRP A 257 -19.16 -7.93 -4.92
C TRP A 257 -20.32 -7.45 -5.78
N ASN A 258 -20.38 -6.15 -6.05
CA ASN A 258 -21.39 -5.52 -6.88
C ASN A 258 -20.74 -4.79 -8.06
N THR A 259 -21.34 -4.92 -9.24
CA THR A 259 -20.95 -4.17 -10.45
C THR A 259 -22.15 -3.48 -11.08
N SER A 260 -21.94 -2.54 -12.02
CA SER A 260 -23.04 -1.81 -12.69
C SER A 260 -24.02 -2.74 -13.42
N GLY A 261 -23.59 -3.96 -13.75
CA GLY A 261 -24.44 -5.03 -14.31
C GLY A 261 -25.02 -4.72 -15.70
N ASP A 262 -24.55 -3.65 -16.33
CA ASP A 262 -24.92 -3.25 -17.68
C ASP A 262 -24.01 -3.91 -18.74
N ASP A 263 -24.30 -3.63 -20.01
CA ASP A 263 -23.53 -4.20 -21.12
C ASP A 263 -22.12 -3.61 -21.25
N GLN A 264 -21.77 -2.59 -20.44
CA GLN A 264 -20.44 -1.99 -20.39
C GLN A 264 -19.52 -2.69 -19.37
N VAL A 265 -20.06 -3.56 -18.50
CA VAL A 265 -19.25 -4.34 -17.55
C VAL A 265 -18.38 -5.37 -18.28
N CYS A 266 -17.08 -5.33 -17.98
CA CYS A 266 -16.12 -6.28 -18.53
C CYS A 266 -16.40 -7.73 -18.11
N LYS A 267 -15.77 -8.71 -18.76
CA LYS A 267 -16.05 -10.12 -18.44
C LYS A 267 -15.67 -10.52 -17.02
N LEU A 268 -14.60 -9.94 -16.50
CA LEU A 268 -14.09 -10.19 -15.15
C LEU A 268 -15.04 -9.64 -14.07
N CYS A 269 -15.39 -8.36 -14.14
CA CYS A 269 -16.33 -7.80 -13.16
C CYS A 269 -17.70 -8.48 -13.22
N ALA A 270 -18.14 -8.92 -14.40
CA ALA A 270 -19.39 -9.67 -14.55
C ALA A 270 -19.33 -11.08 -13.91
N SER A 271 -18.15 -11.72 -13.83
CA SER A 271 -18.02 -13.01 -13.13
C SER A 271 -18.02 -12.86 -11.61
N LEU A 272 -17.60 -11.70 -11.11
CA LEU A 272 -17.60 -11.39 -9.68
C LEU A 272 -18.96 -10.90 -9.17
N ASP A 273 -19.85 -10.43 -10.04
CA ASP A 273 -21.16 -9.88 -9.65
C ASP A 273 -21.99 -10.85 -8.79
N GLY A 274 -22.33 -10.40 -7.58
CA GLY A 274 -23.10 -11.16 -6.59
C GLY A 274 -22.33 -12.28 -5.89
N VAL A 275 -21.01 -12.40 -6.10
CA VAL A 275 -20.19 -13.36 -5.34
C VAL A 275 -20.14 -12.91 -3.88
N GLU A 276 -20.50 -13.82 -2.99
CA GLU A 276 -20.48 -13.63 -1.53
C GLU A 276 -19.36 -14.45 -0.91
N ILE A 277 -18.53 -13.79 -0.10
CA ILE A 277 -17.42 -14.40 0.63
C ILE A 277 -17.37 -13.86 2.06
N ASP A 278 -16.66 -14.55 2.94
CA ASP A 278 -16.41 -14.05 4.30
C ASP A 278 -15.47 -12.82 4.26
N MET A 279 -15.46 -12.02 5.33
CA MET A 279 -14.69 -10.76 5.41
C MET A 279 -13.22 -10.92 5.05
N ASP A 280 -12.58 -12.00 5.54
CA ASP A 280 -11.14 -12.26 5.38
C ASP A 280 -10.83 -13.13 4.16
N SER A 281 -11.85 -13.50 3.39
CA SER A 281 -11.67 -14.25 2.15
C SER A 281 -11.36 -13.34 0.96
N ASP A 282 -10.67 -13.91 -0.01
CA ASP A 282 -10.30 -13.29 -1.28
C ASP A 282 -11.35 -13.56 -2.36
N PHE A 283 -11.55 -12.58 -3.23
CA PHE A 283 -12.26 -12.73 -4.50
C PHE A 283 -11.33 -13.33 -5.57
N GLU A 284 -11.87 -14.20 -6.43
CA GLU A 284 -11.14 -14.79 -7.55
C GLU A 284 -11.04 -13.80 -8.74
N ILE A 285 -10.23 -12.74 -8.58
CA ILE A 285 -10.03 -11.73 -9.62
C ILE A 285 -9.15 -12.28 -10.76
N GLY A 286 -8.18 -13.14 -10.44
CA GLY A 286 -7.26 -13.74 -11.40
C GLY A 286 -6.38 -12.74 -12.16
N GLY A 287 -5.51 -13.25 -13.03
CA GLY A 287 -4.61 -12.40 -13.83
C GLY A 287 -3.40 -11.88 -13.04
N LYS A 288 -2.76 -10.82 -13.56
CA LYS A 288 -1.61 -10.19 -12.91
C LYS A 288 -2.11 -9.23 -11.83
N LEU A 289 -1.60 -9.39 -10.62
CA LEU A 289 -1.84 -8.45 -9.51
C LEU A 289 -1.40 -7.04 -9.89
N LEU A 290 -2.29 -6.08 -9.63
CA LEU A 290 -2.01 -4.65 -9.74
C LEU A 290 -1.27 -4.11 -8.51
N PHE A 291 -1.55 -4.70 -7.34
CA PHE A 291 -1.04 -4.29 -6.04
C PHE A 291 -1.27 -5.40 -5.00
N ASN A 292 -0.58 -5.32 -3.86
CA ASN A 292 -0.79 -6.28 -2.78
C ASN A 292 -2.19 -6.13 -2.17
N GLY A 293 -2.82 -7.25 -1.79
CA GLY A 293 -4.18 -7.26 -1.26
C GLY A 293 -5.30 -6.99 -2.28
N GLN A 294 -5.02 -6.96 -3.59
CA GLN A 294 -6.03 -6.71 -4.64
C GLN A 294 -7.21 -7.67 -4.59
N HIS A 295 -7.00 -8.93 -4.19
CA HIS A 295 -8.08 -9.91 -4.17
C HIS A 295 -9.10 -9.67 -3.06
N LEU A 296 -8.80 -8.84 -2.05
CA LEU A 296 -9.72 -8.59 -0.95
C LEU A 296 -10.90 -7.71 -1.35
N LEU A 297 -10.65 -6.71 -2.21
CA LEU A 297 -11.55 -5.59 -2.49
C LEU A 297 -11.35 -5.07 -3.93
N PRO A 298 -12.35 -4.41 -4.55
CA PRO A 298 -12.15 -3.64 -5.77
C PRO A 298 -11.06 -2.57 -5.60
N PRO A 299 -10.35 -2.19 -6.68
CA PRO A 299 -10.60 -2.47 -8.10
C PRO A 299 -9.98 -3.77 -8.65
N ALA A 300 -10.74 -4.47 -9.51
CA ALA A 300 -10.23 -5.63 -10.27
C ALA A 300 -9.31 -5.26 -11.44
N HIS A 301 -9.44 -4.04 -11.97
CA HIS A 301 -8.67 -3.52 -13.09
C HIS A 301 -8.64 -1.99 -13.06
N PRO A 302 -7.78 -1.31 -13.84
CA PRO A 302 -7.81 0.15 -13.94
C PRO A 302 -9.21 0.66 -14.32
N ARG A 303 -9.64 1.76 -13.70
CA ARG A 303 -10.99 2.36 -13.84
C ARG A 303 -12.16 1.42 -13.49
N CYS A 304 -11.92 0.43 -12.64
CA CYS A 304 -13.01 -0.38 -12.10
C CYS A 304 -13.82 0.44 -11.08
N ALA A 305 -15.13 0.56 -11.32
CA ALA A 305 -16.10 1.21 -10.42
C ALA A 305 -17.01 0.17 -9.73
N CYS A 306 -16.48 -1.01 -9.44
CA CYS A 306 -17.19 -2.01 -8.63
C CYS A 306 -17.05 -1.66 -7.14
N ALA A 307 -18.01 -2.12 -6.34
CA ALA A 307 -18.04 -1.89 -4.91
C ALA A 307 -18.41 -3.17 -4.15
N VAL A 308 -18.10 -3.21 -2.86
CA VAL A 308 -18.51 -4.30 -1.96
C VAL A 308 -19.70 -3.83 -1.11
N GLU A 309 -20.76 -4.64 -1.10
CA GLU A 309 -21.87 -4.56 -0.14
C GLU A 309 -21.54 -5.49 1.03
N TYR A 310 -21.70 -4.99 2.25
CA TYR A 310 -21.56 -5.80 3.46
C TYR A 310 -22.93 -6.24 3.96
N ILE A 311 -23.04 -7.53 4.28
CA ILE A 311 -24.30 -8.17 4.67
C ILE A 311 -24.12 -8.79 6.04
N GLU A 312 -24.83 -8.28 7.04
CA GLU A 312 -24.86 -8.88 8.37
C GLU A 312 -25.63 -10.20 8.33
N VAL A 313 -24.94 -11.29 8.69
CA VAL A 313 -25.47 -12.67 8.67
C VAL A 313 -25.83 -13.18 10.06
N SER A 314 -25.39 -12.50 11.12
CA SER A 314 -25.84 -12.73 12.49
C SER A 314 -25.75 -11.43 13.28
N PRO A 315 -26.69 -11.15 14.19
CA PRO A 315 -26.67 -9.93 15.00
C PRO A 315 -25.41 -9.85 15.86
N PRO A 316 -25.05 -8.66 16.38
CA PRO A 316 -24.01 -8.53 17.38
C PRO A 316 -24.38 -9.39 18.58
N ALA A 317 -23.40 -10.06 19.18
CA ALA A 317 -23.64 -10.87 20.37
C ALA A 317 -23.98 -9.95 21.56
N PHE A 318 -25.26 -9.59 21.72
CA PHE A 318 -25.75 -8.93 22.92
C PHE A 318 -25.69 -9.93 24.08
N LEU A 319 -24.79 -9.68 25.05
CA LEU A 319 -24.85 -10.28 26.38
C LEU A 319 -26.14 -9.76 27.06
N GLY A 320 -27.22 -10.52 26.94
CA GLY A 320 -28.53 -10.18 27.48
C GLY A 320 -28.61 -10.23 29.00
N ALA A 321 -29.26 -9.23 29.58
CA ALA A 321 -29.56 -9.08 31.00
C ALA A 321 -30.44 -10.22 31.56
N GLY A 322 -30.05 -10.76 32.72
CA GLY A 322 -30.90 -11.62 33.55
C GLY A 322 -30.16 -12.20 34.75
N GLY A 323 -30.37 -11.62 35.94
CA GLY A 323 -30.01 -12.21 37.23
C GLY A 323 -28.90 -11.46 37.96
N ALA A 324 -29.28 -10.68 38.96
CA ALA A 324 -28.36 -10.15 39.96
C ALA A 324 -27.70 -11.30 40.71
N ASP A 325 -26.46 -11.59 40.35
CA ASP A 325 -25.41 -12.00 41.27
C ASP A 325 -24.07 -11.55 40.69
N ASP A 326 -23.24 -11.06 41.60
CA ASP A 326 -22.02 -10.29 41.41
C ASP A 326 -21.07 -10.82 40.32
N PHE A 327 -21.09 -10.23 39.13
CA PHE A 327 -20.06 -10.39 38.11
C PHE A 327 -19.80 -9.03 37.47
N GLN A 328 -18.67 -8.43 37.84
CA GLN A 328 -18.16 -7.22 37.21
C GLN A 328 -17.97 -7.46 35.71
N THR A 329 -18.72 -6.71 34.91
CA THR A 329 -18.67 -6.69 33.45
C THR A 329 -17.31 -6.18 32.97
N GLY A 330 -16.58 -7.03 32.26
CA GLY A 330 -15.31 -6.66 31.62
C GLY A 330 -15.50 -5.72 30.44
N GLU A 331 -15.11 -4.48 30.63
CA GLU A 331 -14.82 -3.49 29.59
C GLU A 331 -13.51 -3.86 28.86
N ASN A 332 -13.41 -3.50 27.58
CA ASN A 332 -12.22 -3.53 26.72
C ASN A 332 -11.61 -4.92 26.47
N ALA A 333 -11.68 -5.41 25.23
CA ALA A 333 -10.62 -6.28 24.71
C ALA A 333 -9.42 -5.42 24.27
N GLY A 334 -8.94 -4.56 25.17
CA GLY A 334 -7.49 -4.40 25.25
C GLY A 334 -6.97 -5.72 25.77
N THR A 335 -5.87 -6.24 25.23
CA THR A 335 -5.16 -7.33 25.88
C THR A 335 -4.65 -6.81 27.22
N ASN A 336 -5.49 -6.86 28.24
CA ASN A 336 -5.09 -6.47 29.59
C ASN A 336 -4.04 -7.47 30.03
N MET A 337 -2.87 -6.95 30.36
CA MET A 337 -1.75 -7.72 30.88
C MET A 337 -2.22 -8.59 32.06
N GLN A 338 -2.22 -9.91 31.88
CA GLN A 338 -2.59 -10.86 32.92
C GLN A 338 -1.40 -11.06 33.85
N LYS A 339 -1.54 -10.74 35.14
CA LYS A 339 -0.51 -11.09 36.14
C LYS A 339 -0.45 -12.61 36.28
N LEU A 340 0.68 -13.21 35.90
CA LEU A 340 0.92 -14.65 36.03
C LEU A 340 1.50 -15.02 37.39
N GLY A 341 2.19 -14.08 38.05
CA GLY A 341 2.78 -14.33 39.36
C GLY A 341 3.88 -13.34 39.71
N GLU A 342 4.78 -13.76 40.58
CA GLU A 342 5.94 -13.01 41.04
C GLU A 342 7.18 -13.92 40.98
N ILE A 343 8.31 -13.34 40.60
CA ILE A 343 9.61 -14.00 40.58
C ILE A 343 10.58 -13.22 41.45
N ASP A 344 11.65 -13.89 41.89
CA ASP A 344 12.81 -13.20 42.45
C ASP A 344 13.43 -12.29 41.36
N PRO A 345 13.57 -10.97 41.58
CA PRO A 345 14.16 -10.06 40.60
C PRO A 345 15.55 -10.49 40.12
N GLU A 346 16.33 -11.21 40.93
CA GLU A 346 17.64 -11.75 40.53
C GLU A 346 17.52 -12.82 39.43
N LYS A 347 16.34 -13.42 39.24
CA LYS A 347 16.06 -14.43 38.21
C LYS A 347 15.41 -13.87 36.94
N THR A 348 15.40 -12.55 36.77
CA THR A 348 14.75 -11.89 35.61
C THR A 348 15.31 -12.40 34.28
N GLU A 349 16.64 -12.53 34.14
CA GLU A 349 17.25 -12.99 32.88
C GLU A 349 16.91 -14.47 32.58
N GLU A 350 16.91 -15.33 33.62
CA GLU A 350 16.46 -16.73 33.49
C GLU A 350 15.00 -16.82 33.04
N ALA A 351 14.14 -15.95 33.57
CA ALA A 351 12.74 -15.89 33.19
C ALA A 351 12.54 -15.41 31.75
N LEU A 352 13.29 -14.38 31.31
CA LEU A 352 13.23 -13.93 29.91
C LEU A 352 13.68 -15.02 28.93
N GLU A 353 14.71 -15.80 29.27
CA GLU A 353 15.14 -16.93 28.44
C GLU A 353 14.06 -18.02 28.40
N TYR A 354 13.50 -18.40 29.55
CA TYR A 354 12.43 -19.39 29.64
C TYR A 354 11.19 -19.01 28.80
N TYR A 355 10.66 -17.79 28.96
CA TYR A 355 9.47 -17.35 28.22
C TYR A 355 9.77 -17.08 26.75
N GLY A 356 10.97 -16.58 26.43
CA GLY A 356 11.42 -16.44 25.05
C GLY A 356 11.42 -17.79 24.33
N ASP A 357 11.99 -18.83 24.94
CA ASP A 357 12.02 -20.15 24.33
C ASP A 357 10.65 -20.83 24.30
N LEU A 358 9.78 -20.53 25.27
CA LEU A 358 8.39 -21.02 25.28
C LEU A 358 7.59 -20.53 24.07
N PHE A 359 7.72 -19.25 23.70
CA PHE A 359 6.88 -18.63 22.66
C PHE A 359 7.55 -18.54 21.28
N ARG A 360 8.82 -18.93 21.16
CA ARG A 360 9.63 -18.77 19.94
C ARG A 360 8.98 -19.36 18.67
N GLU A 361 8.26 -20.46 18.81
CA GLU A 361 7.61 -21.16 17.69
C GLU A 361 6.09 -20.92 17.62
N ASP A 362 5.55 -20.03 18.46
CA ASP A 362 4.13 -19.73 18.45
C ASP A 362 3.69 -19.00 17.18
N MET A 363 2.42 -19.22 16.81
CA MET A 363 1.78 -18.63 15.63
C MET A 363 1.17 -17.25 15.90
N VAL A 364 1.18 -16.80 17.16
CA VAL A 364 0.73 -15.48 17.59
C VAL A 364 1.83 -14.80 18.40
N GLU A 365 1.81 -13.48 18.45
CA GLU A 365 2.69 -12.70 19.29
C GLU A 365 2.26 -12.82 20.75
N ASN A 366 3.21 -13.17 21.61
CA ASN A 366 3.09 -13.17 23.05
C ASN A 366 4.07 -12.15 23.60
N VAL A 367 3.69 -11.48 24.68
CA VAL A 367 4.59 -10.63 25.44
C VAL A 367 4.57 -11.01 26.91
N VAL A 368 5.74 -11.01 27.53
CA VAL A 368 5.91 -11.09 28.97
C VAL A 368 6.64 -9.86 29.45
N VAL A 369 6.07 -9.22 30.48
CA VAL A 369 6.67 -8.08 31.17
C VAL A 369 6.98 -8.49 32.60
N ILE A 370 8.21 -8.26 33.02
CA ILE A 370 8.67 -8.41 34.40
C ILE A 370 8.98 -7.01 34.90
N ASP A 371 8.18 -6.50 35.84
CA ASP A 371 8.43 -5.18 36.42
C ASP A 371 9.64 -5.20 37.38
N LYS A 372 10.08 -4.01 37.80
CA LYS A 372 11.25 -3.85 38.69
C LYS A 372 11.12 -4.57 40.04
N ALA A 373 9.90 -4.93 40.46
CA ALA A 373 9.64 -5.62 41.72
C ALA A 373 9.55 -7.15 41.54
N GLY A 374 9.66 -7.64 40.30
CA GLY A 374 9.57 -9.05 39.97
C GLY A 374 8.13 -9.53 39.69
N ASN A 375 7.14 -8.63 39.56
CA ASN A 375 5.81 -9.07 39.12
C ASN A 375 5.85 -9.42 37.64
N LEU A 376 5.24 -10.55 37.30
CA LEU A 376 5.24 -11.10 35.96
C LEU A 376 3.86 -11.00 35.34
N TYR A 377 3.80 -10.43 34.14
CA TYR A 377 2.58 -10.22 33.38
C TYR A 377 2.71 -10.78 31.98
N HIS A 378 1.61 -11.29 31.42
CA HIS A 378 1.55 -11.85 30.07
C HIS A 378 0.36 -11.28 29.30
N ALA A 379 0.54 -11.11 28.00
CA ALA A 379 -0.54 -10.94 27.05
C ALA A 379 -0.24 -11.75 25.78
N ALA A 380 -1.29 -12.31 25.20
CA ALA A 380 -1.27 -12.89 23.87
C ALA A 380 -2.01 -11.94 22.91
N GLY A 381 -1.39 -11.67 21.78
CA GLY A 381 -1.90 -10.81 20.72
C GLY A 381 -2.40 -11.60 19.51
N SER A 382 -2.18 -11.02 18.33
CA SER A 382 -2.52 -11.58 17.03
C SER A 382 -1.28 -12.21 16.36
N SER A 383 -1.40 -12.64 15.10
CA SER A 383 -0.25 -13.09 14.30
C SER A 383 0.76 -11.97 13.98
N THR A 384 0.41 -10.70 14.21
CA THR A 384 1.21 -9.54 13.76
C THR A 384 1.41 -8.45 14.79
N SER A 385 0.82 -8.57 15.98
CA SER A 385 0.94 -7.54 17.02
C SER A 385 0.50 -8.04 18.38
N VAL A 386 1.11 -7.49 19.43
CA VAL A 386 0.69 -7.60 20.83
C VAL A 386 0.83 -6.25 21.53
N SER A 387 -0.07 -5.94 22.47
CA SER A 387 -0.07 -4.65 23.18
C SER A 387 0.24 -4.81 24.66
N ILE A 388 1.05 -3.89 25.19
CA ILE A 388 1.34 -3.76 26.62
C ILE A 388 0.57 -2.55 27.15
N SER A 389 -0.23 -2.75 28.20
CA SER A 389 -0.99 -1.67 28.84
C SER A 389 -1.09 -1.87 30.35
N GLY A 390 -1.23 -0.77 31.10
CA GLY A 390 -1.52 -0.82 32.54
C GLY A 390 -0.37 -1.21 33.47
N ILE A 391 0.88 -1.26 32.98
CA ILE A 391 2.07 -1.64 33.78
C ILE A 391 3.07 -0.47 33.84
N ASP A 392 3.74 -0.28 34.98
CA ASP A 392 4.87 0.65 35.12
C ASP A 392 6.09 0.11 34.36
N MET A 393 6.49 0.80 33.29
CA MET A 393 7.62 0.39 32.44
C MET A 393 8.98 0.75 33.04
N ALA A 394 9.05 1.61 34.06
CA ALA A 394 10.33 2.05 34.60
C ALA A 394 11.10 0.87 35.24
N GLY A 395 12.23 0.50 34.64
CA GLY A 395 13.06 -0.63 35.05
C GLY A 395 12.50 -2.01 34.69
N ALA A 396 11.43 -2.08 33.89
CA ALA A 396 10.85 -3.34 33.46
C ALA A 396 11.72 -4.06 32.42
N SER A 397 11.70 -5.39 32.44
CA SER A 397 12.29 -6.24 31.41
C SER A 397 11.19 -6.95 30.63
N ILE A 398 11.29 -6.94 29.31
CA ILE A 398 10.23 -7.41 28.41
C ILE A 398 10.80 -8.45 27.45
N THR A 399 10.05 -9.52 27.18
CA THR A 399 10.30 -10.42 26.06
C THR A 399 9.04 -10.63 25.23
N HIS A 400 9.18 -10.65 23.90
CA HIS A 400 8.11 -11.01 22.97
C HIS A 400 8.63 -11.87 21.81
N ASN A 401 7.74 -12.60 21.13
CA ASN A 401 8.08 -13.41 19.96
C ASN A 401 7.54 -12.82 18.66
N HIS A 402 8.22 -13.09 17.56
CA HIS A 402 7.75 -12.86 16.20
C HIS A 402 7.38 -14.20 15.53
N PRO A 403 6.09 -14.42 15.20
CA PRO A 403 5.63 -15.60 14.49
C PRO A 403 6.38 -15.85 13.19
N LEU A 404 6.53 -17.13 12.82
CA LEU A 404 7.25 -17.53 11.60
C LEU A 404 6.69 -16.87 10.32
N THR A 405 5.39 -16.57 10.31
CA THR A 405 4.71 -15.86 9.20
C THR A 405 5.26 -14.47 8.95
N ASN A 406 5.89 -13.85 9.95
CA ASN A 406 6.43 -12.49 9.87
C ASN A 406 7.85 -12.48 9.28
N GLY A 407 8.44 -13.67 9.08
CA GLY A 407 9.79 -13.86 8.58
C GLY A 407 10.84 -13.90 9.69
N ILE A 408 12.12 -13.86 9.31
CA ILE A 408 13.24 -13.74 10.26
C ILE A 408 13.49 -12.26 10.49
N VAL A 409 12.79 -11.69 11.46
CA VAL A 409 12.80 -10.26 11.76
C VAL A 409 13.25 -10.00 13.20
N SER A 410 14.06 -8.97 13.39
CA SER A 410 14.40 -8.41 14.71
C SER A 410 13.36 -7.35 15.13
N PHE A 411 13.76 -6.17 15.62
CA PHE A 411 12.85 -5.12 16.10
C PHE A 411 12.35 -4.21 14.97
N GLY A 412 11.03 -4.09 14.85
CA GLY A 412 10.34 -3.26 13.85
C GLY A 412 10.18 -1.79 14.26
N GLU A 413 9.40 -1.04 13.48
CA GLU A 413 9.10 0.37 13.76
C GLU A 413 8.32 0.53 15.09
N GLU A 414 7.39 -0.38 15.38
CA GLU A 414 6.60 -0.35 16.61
C GLU A 414 7.49 -0.58 17.84
N ASP A 415 8.41 -1.55 17.79
CA ASP A 415 9.39 -1.78 18.85
C ASP A 415 10.29 -0.56 19.08
N PHE A 416 10.72 0.09 18.00
CA PHE A 416 11.51 1.31 18.07
C PHE A 416 10.74 2.43 18.76
N GLN A 417 9.47 2.66 18.39
CA GLN A 417 8.66 3.69 19.02
C GLN A 417 8.40 3.35 20.49
N PHE A 418 8.13 2.09 20.81
CA PHE A 418 7.98 1.63 22.18
C PHE A 418 9.22 1.93 23.03
N MET A 419 10.42 1.61 22.53
CA MET A 419 11.69 1.94 23.21
C MET A 419 11.92 3.45 23.33
N LYS A 420 11.48 4.22 22.33
CA LYS A 420 11.61 5.68 22.31
C LYS A 420 10.71 6.37 23.33
N GLU A 421 9.49 5.87 23.48
CA GLU A 421 8.52 6.32 24.48
C GLU A 421 8.86 5.83 25.88
N ASN A 422 9.52 4.68 26.00
CA ASN A 422 9.89 4.02 27.25
C ASN A 422 11.41 3.82 27.38
N PRO A 423 12.22 4.89 27.39
CA PRO A 423 13.68 4.81 27.42
C PRO A 423 14.24 4.24 28.74
N ASN A 424 13.41 4.14 29.78
CA ASN A 424 13.79 3.72 31.13
C ASN A 424 13.53 2.23 31.40
N ILE A 425 13.13 1.45 30.39
CA ILE A 425 13.06 -0.01 30.52
C ILE A 425 14.46 -0.59 30.73
N ALA A 426 14.56 -1.71 31.45
CA ALA A 426 15.84 -2.39 31.67
C ALA A 426 16.30 -3.14 30.41
N LYS A 427 15.38 -3.77 29.67
CA LYS A 427 15.67 -4.56 28.46
C LYS A 427 14.40 -4.87 27.69
N LEU A 428 14.48 -4.81 26.36
CA LEU A 428 13.51 -5.39 25.44
C LEU A 428 14.16 -6.57 24.71
N GLN A 429 13.50 -7.72 24.70
CA GLN A 429 13.97 -8.94 24.05
C GLN A 429 12.95 -9.39 22.99
N ALA A 430 13.39 -9.57 21.75
CA ALA A 430 12.60 -10.21 20.70
C ALA A 430 13.15 -11.59 20.40
N VAL A 431 12.28 -12.57 20.17
CA VAL A 431 12.67 -13.93 19.77
C VAL A 431 11.95 -14.36 18.50
N ASN A 432 12.66 -15.05 17.61
CA ASN A 432 12.07 -15.78 16.50
C ASN A 432 12.69 -17.18 16.44
N LYS A 433 12.23 -18.06 15.54
CA LYS A 433 12.74 -19.44 15.45
C LYS A 433 14.27 -19.60 15.50
N TYR A 434 15.03 -18.64 14.99
CA TYR A 434 16.49 -18.78 14.81
C TYR A 434 17.32 -17.89 15.74
N TYR A 435 16.77 -16.78 16.23
CA TYR A 435 17.54 -15.75 16.92
C TYR A 435 16.82 -15.19 18.16
N THR A 436 17.61 -14.86 19.17
CA THR A 436 17.22 -13.96 20.27
C THR A 436 17.92 -12.62 20.05
N TYR A 437 17.15 -11.54 20.08
CA TYR A 437 17.65 -10.17 20.02
C TYR A 437 17.40 -9.48 21.35
N SER A 438 18.32 -8.63 21.76
CA SER A 438 18.16 -7.80 22.97
C SER A 438 18.53 -6.36 22.68
N ALA A 439 17.72 -5.43 23.16
CA ALA A 439 17.97 -4.00 23.09
C ALA A 439 17.77 -3.37 24.48
N VAL A 440 18.72 -2.52 24.89
CA VAL A 440 18.57 -1.63 26.06
C VAL A 440 18.53 -0.20 25.53
N PRO A 441 17.40 0.51 25.65
CA PRO A 441 17.30 1.89 25.18
C PRO A 441 18.25 2.83 25.91
N LEU A 442 18.77 3.80 25.18
CA LEU A 442 19.59 4.90 25.70
C LEU A 442 18.88 6.22 25.40
N ASP A 443 19.08 7.25 26.22
CA ASP A 443 18.37 8.54 26.09
C ASP A 443 18.43 9.16 24.68
N LYS A 444 19.51 8.91 23.94
CA LYS A 444 19.72 9.41 22.58
C LYS A 444 18.71 8.85 21.57
N ILE A 445 18.02 7.75 21.86
CA ILE A 445 16.95 7.20 21.00
C ILE A 445 15.85 8.23 20.69
N LYS A 446 15.61 9.19 21.61
CA LYS A 446 14.61 10.26 21.44
C LYS A 446 14.91 11.17 20.26
N GLU A 447 16.19 11.34 19.93
CA GLU A 447 16.68 12.22 18.86
C GLU A 447 16.76 11.52 17.50
N ILE A 448 16.67 10.19 17.49
CA ILE A 448 16.86 9.38 16.29
C ILE A 448 15.49 9.04 15.69
N SER A 449 15.40 9.00 14.37
CA SER A 449 14.20 8.59 13.63
C SER A 449 14.34 7.16 13.12
N TYR A 450 13.27 6.36 13.19
CA TYR A 450 13.26 5.01 12.61
C TYR A 450 13.59 5.04 11.12
N ASN A 451 13.03 6.01 10.39
CA ASN A 451 13.29 6.17 8.94
C ASN A 451 14.76 6.46 8.63
N GLU A 452 15.50 7.10 9.55
CA GLU A 452 16.92 7.37 9.39
C GLU A 452 17.73 6.07 9.44
N ILE A 453 17.57 5.29 10.53
CA ILE A 453 18.27 4.02 10.71
C ILE A 453 17.85 2.97 9.68
N TYR A 454 16.59 2.98 9.25
CA TYR A 454 16.09 2.06 8.23
C TYR A 454 16.66 2.38 6.83
N ARG A 455 16.87 3.67 6.51
CA ARG A 455 17.56 4.07 5.27
C ARG A 455 19.02 3.64 5.29
N GLU A 456 19.72 3.76 6.42
CA GLU A 456 21.09 3.27 6.57
C GLU A 456 21.16 1.75 6.44
N ALA A 457 20.21 1.04 7.04
CA ALA A 457 20.07 -0.41 6.88
C ALA A 457 19.87 -0.83 5.42
N LEU A 458 19.08 -0.08 4.64
CA LEU A 458 18.92 -0.33 3.21
C LEU A 458 20.24 -0.14 2.43
N ILE A 459 21.08 0.83 2.82
CA ILE A 459 22.40 1.04 2.22
C ILE A 459 23.33 -0.13 2.58
N HIS A 460 23.38 -0.54 3.86
CA HIS A 460 24.23 -1.65 4.33
C HIS A 460 23.75 -3.01 3.78
N GLY A 461 22.44 -3.22 3.65
CA GLY A 461 21.84 -4.44 3.11
C GLY A 461 22.10 -4.65 1.62
N MET A 462 22.50 -3.61 0.88
CA MET A 462 23.00 -3.76 -0.50
C MET A 462 24.39 -4.41 -0.54
N GLU A 463 25.14 -4.39 0.56
CA GLU A 463 26.49 -4.96 0.69
C GLU A 463 26.48 -6.33 1.39
N ALA A 464 25.54 -6.56 2.30
CA ALA A 464 25.36 -7.80 3.06
C ALA A 464 24.13 -8.61 2.59
N VAL A 465 24.31 -9.45 1.56
CA VAL A 465 23.23 -10.28 0.99
C VAL A 465 22.75 -11.33 1.99
N GLY A 466 21.47 -11.25 2.39
CA GLY A 466 20.78 -12.28 3.18
C GLY A 466 20.61 -11.98 4.66
N GLU A 467 21.01 -10.79 5.13
CA GLU A 467 20.74 -10.31 6.49
C GLU A 467 19.35 -9.64 6.59
N ASP A 468 18.75 -9.72 7.78
CA ASP A 468 17.48 -9.06 8.10
C ASP A 468 17.67 -7.52 8.13
N LEU A 469 16.85 -6.80 7.36
CA LEU A 469 16.91 -5.33 7.30
C LEU A 469 16.60 -4.69 8.66
N GLN A 470 15.73 -5.30 9.47
CA GLN A 470 15.44 -4.77 10.81
C GLN A 470 16.64 -4.96 11.73
N HIS A 471 17.34 -6.11 11.63
CA HIS A 471 18.59 -6.33 12.35
C HIS A 471 19.65 -5.27 11.99
N LEU A 472 19.85 -5.00 10.70
CA LEU A 472 20.78 -3.95 10.24
C LEU A 472 20.35 -2.55 10.72
N ALA A 473 19.05 -2.26 10.79
CA ALA A 473 18.55 -1.00 11.33
C ALA A 473 18.86 -0.85 12.83
N MET A 474 18.79 -1.95 13.58
CA MET A 474 19.12 -1.95 15.00
C MET A 474 20.63 -1.86 15.27
N GLU A 475 21.46 -2.40 14.38
CA GLU A 475 22.91 -2.15 14.41
C GLU A 475 23.22 -0.66 14.15
N ALA A 476 22.61 -0.05 13.14
CA ALA A 476 22.75 1.38 12.87
C ALA A 476 22.26 2.24 14.06
N LEU A 477 21.17 1.84 14.71
CA LEU A 477 20.70 2.51 15.93
C LEU A 477 21.71 2.39 17.08
N ALA A 478 22.35 1.24 17.24
CA ALA A 478 23.37 1.02 18.26
C ALA A 478 24.64 1.84 17.98
N GLU A 479 25.09 1.92 16.72
CA GLU A 479 26.24 2.76 16.31
C GLU A 479 26.00 4.23 16.61
N LYS A 480 24.75 4.70 16.44
CA LYS A 480 24.34 6.06 16.80
C LYS A 480 24.21 6.25 18.30
N GLY A 481 24.31 5.20 19.12
CA GLY A 481 24.17 5.25 20.57
C GLY A 481 22.73 5.35 21.06
N GLY A 482 21.75 4.94 20.24
CA GLY A 482 20.34 4.89 20.63
C GLY A 482 19.99 3.67 21.48
N VAL A 483 20.73 2.57 21.33
CA VAL A 483 20.52 1.33 22.11
C VAL A 483 21.85 0.61 22.37
N ILE A 484 21.88 -0.24 23.40
CA ILE A 484 22.83 -1.35 23.49
C ILE A 484 22.15 -2.58 22.88
N TYR A 485 22.67 -3.09 21.76
CA TYR A 485 22.03 -4.13 20.97
C TYR A 485 22.88 -5.40 20.86
N ALA A 486 22.22 -6.56 20.89
CA ALA A 486 22.86 -7.85 20.63
C ALA A 486 21.92 -8.84 19.94
N ARG A 487 22.51 -9.77 19.18
CA ARG A 487 21.86 -10.92 18.53
C ARG A 487 22.58 -12.21 18.93
N LYS A 488 21.82 -13.23 19.34
CA LYS A 488 22.31 -14.58 19.68
C LYS A 488 21.57 -15.60 18.83
N ALA A 489 22.29 -16.47 18.12
CA ALA A 489 21.71 -17.59 17.41
C ALA A 489 21.28 -18.71 18.37
N VAL A 490 20.12 -19.30 18.12
CA VAL A 490 19.63 -20.50 18.80
C VAL A 490 20.34 -21.71 18.20
N LYS A 491 20.87 -22.60 19.04
CA LYS A 491 21.64 -23.78 18.60
C LYS A 491 20.76 -24.98 18.28
#